data_AF-A0A7W7VM11-F1
#
_entry.id   AF-A0A7W7VM11-F1
#
_cell.length_a   1.000
_cell.length_b   1.000
_cell.length_c   1.000
_cell.angle_alpha   90.00
_cell.angle_beta   90.00
_cell.angle_gamma   90.00
#
_symmetry.space_group_name_H-M   'P 1'
#
loop_
_entity.id
_entity.type
_entity.pdbx_description
1 polymer ?
#
loop_
_entity_poly.entity_id
_entity_poly.type
_entity_poly.pdbx_seq_one_letter_code
_entity_poly.pdbx_strand_id
1 'polypeptide(L)'
;MTARTGHDGASPSGVPARIARRVADAVLYRDRSCAAPGERPGTLVPPGRPEEEGTSWSLTECLLERAQDASVHLCLRFLHLRRCGVERAGTGAGEGTFLSCDETTEREVGESFPLAVLLAGERTAEVNVPGDRFTERIRGPHGASEGRVICEHLPLNATLTASAERLAGPYGLIRLRVLVRNTALLVGREVPAEYALGRSLLSAHLIVETGCGGFVSLADPPEWAGPFARACRNEHTWPALVGEPGHRDVVLSSPVVLPDHPDDPAQAGDEEAIA
;
A
#
# COMPACT_ATOMS: atom_id res chain seq x y z
N MET A 1 10.73 -21.88 -25.60
CA MET A 1 9.26 -21.77 -25.56
C MET A 1 8.90 -21.46 -24.11
N THR A 2 9.04 -20.20 -23.73
CA THR A 2 8.94 -19.72 -22.34
C THR A 2 7.74 -18.81 -22.26
N ALA A 3 6.70 -19.28 -21.56
CA ALA A 3 5.45 -18.56 -21.37
C ALA A 3 5.68 -17.36 -20.45
N ARG A 4 5.48 -16.16 -20.99
CA ARG A 4 5.24 -14.94 -20.21
C ARG A 4 3.83 -15.05 -19.63
N THR A 5 3.71 -15.34 -18.35
CA THR A 5 2.48 -15.07 -17.60
C THR A 5 2.49 -13.61 -17.19
N GLY A 6 2.02 -12.75 -18.09
CA GLY A 6 1.57 -11.40 -17.74
C GLY A 6 0.26 -11.55 -16.98
N HIS A 7 0.25 -11.17 -15.71
CA HIS A 7 -0.98 -10.93 -14.98
C HIS A 7 -1.38 -9.48 -15.26
N ASP A 8 -1.92 -9.23 -16.45
CA ASP A 8 -2.64 -7.99 -16.74
C ASP A 8 -4.02 -8.11 -16.10
N GLY A 9 -4.07 -7.86 -14.79
CA GLY A 9 -5.31 -7.52 -14.11
C GLY A 9 -5.78 -6.19 -14.68
N ALA A 10 -6.77 -6.22 -15.57
CA ALA A 10 -7.32 -5.02 -16.19
C ALA A 10 -7.75 -4.02 -15.11
N SER A 11 -7.07 -2.88 -15.05
CA SER A 11 -7.45 -1.77 -14.18
C SER A 11 -8.84 -1.26 -14.58
N PRO A 12 -9.76 -1.04 -13.63
CA PRO A 12 -11.05 -0.43 -13.92
C PRO A 12 -10.82 1.01 -14.42
N SER A 13 -10.97 1.23 -15.72
CA SER A 13 -10.66 2.50 -16.40
C SER A 13 -11.79 3.54 -16.26
N GLY A 14 -12.37 3.67 -15.06
CA GLY A 14 -13.41 4.66 -14.74
C GLY A 14 -12.84 6.01 -14.29
N VAL A 15 -13.61 7.08 -14.44
CA VAL A 15 -13.28 8.42 -13.89
C VAL A 15 -13.04 8.36 -12.36
N PRO A 16 -13.83 7.61 -11.56
CA PRO A 16 -13.58 7.46 -10.12
C PRO A 16 -12.21 6.85 -9.80
N ALA A 17 -11.81 5.80 -10.52
CA ALA A 17 -10.51 5.15 -10.35
C ALA A 17 -9.33 6.11 -10.63
N ARG A 18 -9.47 7.03 -11.60
CA ARG A 18 -8.44 8.05 -11.89
C ARG A 18 -8.31 9.09 -10.78
N ILE A 19 -9.41 9.53 -10.19
CA ILE A 19 -9.38 10.47 -9.05
C ILE A 19 -8.81 9.79 -7.81
N ALA A 20 -9.27 8.57 -7.51
CA ALA A 20 -8.72 7.74 -6.43
C ALA A 20 -7.21 7.57 -6.57
N ARG A 21 -6.74 7.30 -7.79
CA ARG A 21 -5.32 7.22 -8.10
C ARG A 21 -4.56 8.50 -7.78
N ARG A 22 -5.10 9.65 -8.17
CA ARG A 22 -4.44 10.95 -7.93
C ARG A 22 -4.33 11.27 -6.45
N VAL A 23 -5.37 11.00 -5.67
CA VAL A 23 -5.35 11.18 -4.20
C VAL A 23 -4.35 10.22 -3.58
N ALA A 24 -4.37 8.95 -4.00
CA ALA A 24 -3.42 7.92 -3.59
C ALA A 24 -1.96 8.28 -3.92
N ASP A 25 -1.69 8.89 -5.08
CA ASP A 25 -0.35 9.36 -5.44
C ASP A 25 0.14 10.43 -4.47
N ALA A 26 -0.73 11.34 -4.04
CA ALA A 26 -0.32 12.34 -3.07
C ALA A 26 -0.06 11.76 -1.69
N VAL A 27 -0.79 10.73 -1.29
CA VAL A 27 -0.47 9.96 -0.08
C VAL A 27 0.93 9.33 -0.19
N LEU A 28 1.28 8.73 -1.33
CA LEU A 28 2.64 8.18 -1.54
C LEU A 28 3.73 9.24 -1.44
N TYR A 29 3.45 10.46 -1.91
CA TYR A 29 4.45 11.50 -2.10
C TYR A 29 4.43 12.61 -1.06
N ARG A 30 3.54 12.54 -0.05
CA ARG A 30 3.33 13.58 0.97
C ARG A 30 4.64 14.08 1.60
N ASP A 31 5.58 13.17 1.87
CA ASP A 31 6.83 13.48 2.61
C ASP A 31 8.10 13.25 1.79
N ARG A 32 8.08 13.48 0.48
CA ARG A 32 9.23 13.22 -0.40
C ARG A 32 10.51 14.00 -0.04
N SER A 33 10.39 15.08 0.74
CA SER A 33 11.48 16.05 0.97
C SER A 33 12.09 16.08 2.38
N CYS A 34 11.50 15.43 3.40
CA CYS A 34 11.94 15.62 4.79
C CYS A 34 11.98 14.37 5.68
N ALA A 35 11.17 13.34 5.45
CA ALA A 35 11.11 12.17 6.33
C ALA A 35 12.10 11.07 5.92
N ALA A 36 12.85 10.52 6.87
CA ALA A 36 13.57 9.28 6.66
C ALA A 36 12.56 8.19 6.22
N PRO A 37 12.91 7.21 5.36
CA PRO A 37 11.90 6.34 4.77
C PRO A 37 11.11 5.50 5.79
N GLY A 38 11.61 5.33 7.03
CA GLY A 38 10.91 4.67 8.14
C GLY A 38 9.99 5.56 8.99
N GLU A 39 10.05 6.89 8.84
CA GLU A 39 9.22 7.85 9.59
C GLU A 39 7.92 8.20 8.84
N ARG A 40 7.64 7.50 7.74
CA ARG A 40 6.47 7.77 6.89
C ARG A 40 5.21 7.10 7.47
N PRO A 41 4.08 7.81 7.55
CA PRO A 41 2.80 7.19 7.86
C PRO A 41 2.51 6.01 6.94
N GLY A 42 1.99 4.91 7.49
CA GLY A 42 1.66 3.71 6.71
C GLY A 42 2.85 2.82 6.36
N THR A 43 3.99 3.02 7.01
CA THR A 43 5.13 2.10 6.86
C THR A 43 4.84 0.77 7.54
N LEU A 44 4.71 -0.29 6.73
CA LEU A 44 4.53 -1.65 7.22
C LEU A 44 5.88 -2.39 7.27
N VAL A 45 6.51 -2.39 8.44
CA VAL A 45 7.80 -3.04 8.69
C VAL A 45 7.68 -4.55 8.90
N PRO A 46 8.76 -5.32 8.68
CA PRO A 46 8.78 -6.74 9.04
C PRO A 46 8.40 -6.98 10.51
N PRO A 47 7.74 -8.11 10.84
CA PRO A 47 7.35 -8.43 12.22
C PRO A 47 8.56 -8.53 13.14
N GLY A 48 8.37 -8.13 14.41
CA GLY A 48 9.41 -8.12 15.44
C GLY A 48 10.25 -6.85 15.48
N ARG A 49 9.94 -5.85 14.64
CA ARG A 49 10.50 -4.50 14.74
C ARG A 49 9.85 -3.69 15.87
N PRO A 50 10.58 -2.72 16.45
CA PRO A 50 10.00 -1.75 17.38
C PRO A 50 8.88 -0.94 16.70
N GLU A 51 7.85 -0.58 17.46
CA GLU A 51 6.69 0.16 16.93
C GLU A 51 7.08 1.56 16.43
N GLU A 52 8.17 2.13 16.95
CA GLU A 52 8.72 3.42 16.50
C GLU A 52 9.25 3.37 15.06
N GLU A 53 9.61 2.18 14.55
CA GLU A 53 10.01 1.99 13.16
C GLU A 53 8.81 1.77 12.23
N GLY A 54 7.61 1.57 12.79
CA GLY A 54 6.36 1.28 12.09
C GLY A 54 5.66 0.03 12.62
N THR A 55 4.50 -0.30 12.04
CA THR A 55 3.74 -1.49 12.40
C THR A 55 3.94 -2.59 11.36
N SER A 56 3.62 -3.85 11.68
CA SER A 56 3.75 -4.94 10.68
C SER A 56 2.47 -5.19 9.88
N TRP A 57 1.41 -4.44 10.16
CA TRP A 57 0.10 -4.68 9.59
C TRP A 57 -0.79 -3.43 9.65
N SER A 58 -1.83 -3.41 8.81
CA SER A 58 -2.94 -2.46 8.88
C SER A 58 -4.27 -3.19 8.68
N LEU A 59 -5.34 -2.65 9.27
CA LEU A 59 -6.68 -3.23 9.18
C LEU A 59 -7.67 -2.18 8.69
N THR A 60 -8.38 -2.50 7.63
CA THR A 60 -9.44 -1.67 7.07
C THR A 60 -10.77 -2.40 7.17
N GLU A 61 -11.76 -1.75 7.74
CA GLU A 61 -13.16 -2.13 7.68
C GLU A 61 -13.98 -1.03 7.03
N CYS A 62 -14.78 -1.39 6.02
CA CYS A 62 -15.71 -0.48 5.37
C CYS A 62 -17.07 -1.15 5.18
N LEU A 63 -18.09 -0.34 4.97
CA LEU A 63 -19.48 -0.77 4.89
C LEU A 63 -19.98 -0.63 3.45
N LEU A 64 -20.59 -1.68 2.91
CA LEU A 64 -21.20 -1.69 1.59
C LEU A 64 -22.72 -1.91 1.71
N GLU A 65 -23.46 -1.18 0.88
CA GLU A 65 -24.89 -1.40 0.63
C GLU A 65 -25.14 -1.82 -0.81
N ARG A 66 -26.28 -2.49 -1.06
CA ARG A 66 -26.77 -2.84 -2.41
C ARG A 66 -25.74 -3.61 -3.26
N ALA A 67 -24.93 -4.46 -2.62
CA ALA A 67 -23.77 -5.11 -3.22
C ALA A 67 -23.95 -6.63 -3.42
N GLN A 68 -25.18 -7.13 -3.55
CA GLN A 68 -25.48 -8.57 -3.45
C GLN A 68 -24.73 -9.45 -4.48
N ASP A 69 -24.46 -8.91 -5.66
CA ASP A 69 -23.69 -9.54 -6.75
C ASP A 69 -22.40 -8.79 -7.09
N ALA A 70 -21.90 -7.96 -6.16
CA ALA A 70 -20.73 -7.14 -6.39
C ALA A 70 -19.44 -7.95 -6.47
N SER A 71 -18.49 -7.44 -7.23
CA SER A 71 -17.07 -7.77 -7.08
C SER A 71 -16.37 -6.63 -6.37
N VAL A 72 -15.51 -6.98 -5.42
CA VAL A 72 -14.64 -6.07 -4.70
C VAL A 72 -13.24 -6.18 -5.31
N HIS A 73 -12.71 -5.04 -5.75
CA HIS A 73 -11.36 -4.91 -6.26
C HIS A 73 -10.50 -4.25 -5.18
N LEU A 74 -9.38 -4.88 -4.85
CA LEU A 74 -8.46 -4.46 -3.81
C LEU A 74 -7.12 -4.14 -4.48
N CYS A 75 -6.67 -2.90 -4.42
CA CYS A 75 -5.41 -2.46 -4.99
C CYS A 75 -4.52 -1.90 -3.88
N LEU A 76 -3.54 -2.70 -3.46
CA LEU A 76 -2.54 -2.30 -2.50
C LEU A 76 -1.40 -1.58 -3.23
N ARG A 77 -1.11 -0.35 -2.79
CA ARG A 77 -0.04 0.47 -3.33
C ARG A 77 0.92 0.88 -2.23
N PHE A 78 2.21 0.91 -2.55
CA PHE A 78 3.27 1.26 -1.62
C PHE A 78 4.54 1.67 -2.35
N LEU A 79 5.43 2.35 -1.65
CA LEU A 79 6.80 2.58 -2.07
C LEU A 79 7.69 1.43 -1.56
N HIS A 80 8.61 0.97 -2.41
CA HIS A 80 9.61 -0.05 -2.10
C HIS A 80 11.00 0.56 -2.19
N LEU A 81 11.77 0.48 -1.10
CA LEU A 81 13.11 1.06 -1.03
C LEU A 81 14.05 0.36 -2.02
N ARG A 82 14.74 1.16 -2.81
CA ARG A 82 15.79 0.77 -3.75
C ARG A 82 17.09 1.41 -3.30
N ARG A 83 18.07 0.60 -2.93
CA ARG A 83 19.38 1.09 -2.51
C ARG A 83 20.28 1.20 -3.72
N CYS A 84 20.80 2.39 -3.98
CA CYS A 84 21.80 2.61 -5.02
C CYS A 84 23.14 3.00 -4.41
N GLY A 85 24.23 2.48 -4.96
CA GLY A 85 25.59 2.76 -4.53
C GLY A 85 26.52 2.93 -5.71
N VAL A 86 27.45 3.89 -5.63
CA VAL A 86 28.52 4.06 -6.62
C VAL A 86 29.81 3.47 -6.09
N GLU A 87 30.38 2.51 -6.83
CA GLU A 87 31.65 1.86 -6.51
C GLU A 87 32.68 2.25 -7.57
N ARG A 88 33.87 2.73 -7.18
CA ARG A 88 34.96 3.03 -8.13
C ARG A 88 35.66 1.75 -8.57
N ALA A 89 36.21 1.78 -9.78
CA ALA A 89 37.12 0.72 -10.23
C ALA A 89 38.44 0.82 -9.44
N GLY A 90 38.92 -0.32 -8.90
CA GLY A 90 40.20 -0.41 -8.18
C GLY A 90 40.94 -1.70 -8.49
N THR A 91 42.27 -1.69 -8.34
CA THR A 91 43.18 -2.83 -8.62
C THR A 91 43.57 -3.63 -7.36
N GLY A 92 42.86 -3.48 -6.24
CA GLY A 92 43.14 -4.21 -5.00
C GLY A 92 42.02 -4.06 -3.98
N ALA A 93 41.80 -5.10 -3.17
CA ALA A 93 40.67 -5.24 -2.25
C ALA A 93 40.52 -4.02 -1.31
N GLY A 94 39.45 -3.29 -1.54
CA GLY A 94 39.08 -2.03 -0.89
C GLY A 94 37.88 -1.44 -1.61
N GLU A 95 36.84 -2.27 -1.83
CA GLU A 95 35.59 -1.88 -2.47
C GLU A 95 34.81 -0.95 -1.52
N GLY A 96 35.08 0.35 -1.60
CA GLY A 96 34.32 1.37 -0.89
C GLY A 96 33.19 1.90 -1.76
N THR A 97 31.95 1.83 -1.27
CA THR A 97 30.84 2.63 -1.81
C THR A 97 31.16 4.11 -1.55
N PHE A 98 31.30 4.91 -2.62
CA PHE A 98 31.67 6.33 -2.52
C PHE A 98 30.47 7.22 -2.25
N LEU A 99 29.29 6.81 -2.71
CA LEU A 99 28.02 7.48 -2.50
C LEU A 99 26.93 6.41 -2.46
N SER A 100 26.15 6.35 -1.39
CA SER A 100 24.89 5.61 -1.34
C SER A 100 23.72 6.59 -1.46
N CYS A 101 22.75 6.25 -2.28
CA CYS A 101 21.50 6.97 -2.44
C CYS A 101 20.34 5.99 -2.28
N ASP A 102 19.44 6.31 -1.36
CA ASP A 102 18.21 5.56 -1.18
C ASP A 102 17.14 6.18 -2.08
N GLU A 103 16.68 5.37 -3.04
CA GLU A 103 15.57 5.68 -3.92
C GLU A 103 14.33 4.88 -3.49
N THR A 104 13.15 5.28 -3.96
CA THR A 104 11.92 4.50 -3.77
C THR A 104 11.24 4.27 -5.12
N THR A 105 10.75 3.05 -5.32
CA THR A 105 9.96 2.68 -6.50
C THR A 105 8.54 2.39 -6.10
N GLU A 106 7.57 2.83 -6.91
CA GLU A 106 6.16 2.48 -6.69
C GLU A 106 5.92 1.01 -7.01
N ARG A 107 5.16 0.34 -6.15
CA ARG A 107 4.65 -1.02 -6.36
C ARG A 107 3.15 -1.05 -6.18
N GLU A 108 2.54 -1.94 -6.94
CA GLU A 108 1.10 -2.15 -6.94
C GLU A 108 0.79 -3.62 -7.08
N VAL A 109 -0.13 -4.10 -6.24
CA VAL A 109 -0.67 -5.45 -6.32
C VAL A 109 -2.19 -5.37 -6.20
N GLY A 110 -2.86 -5.87 -7.23
CA GLY A 110 -4.31 -5.85 -7.35
C GLY A 110 -4.91 -7.26 -7.23
N GLU A 111 -5.98 -7.39 -6.47
CA GLU A 111 -6.75 -8.63 -6.29
C GLU A 111 -8.24 -8.34 -6.44
N SER A 112 -9.00 -9.31 -6.94
CA SER A 112 -10.42 -9.13 -7.20
C SER A 112 -11.21 -10.34 -6.72
N PHE A 113 -12.23 -10.09 -5.88
CA PHE A 113 -13.04 -11.14 -5.28
C PHE A 113 -14.52 -10.87 -5.51
N PRO A 114 -15.30 -11.86 -5.99
CA PRO A 114 -16.75 -11.78 -5.88
C PRO A 114 -17.15 -11.70 -4.41
N LEU A 115 -18.08 -10.81 -4.06
CA LEU A 115 -18.47 -10.60 -2.66
C LEU A 115 -19.03 -11.87 -2.02
N ALA A 116 -19.74 -12.70 -2.79
CA ALA A 116 -20.22 -14.00 -2.35
C ALA A 116 -19.09 -14.93 -1.84
N VAL A 117 -17.90 -14.84 -2.43
CA VAL A 117 -16.73 -15.62 -2.01
C VAL A 117 -16.20 -15.13 -0.67
N LEU A 118 -16.14 -13.81 -0.46
CA LEU A 118 -15.71 -13.21 0.80
C LEU A 118 -16.72 -13.42 1.94
N LEU A 119 -18.01 -13.47 1.62
CA LEU A 119 -19.09 -13.82 2.54
C LEU A 119 -19.07 -15.29 2.96
N ALA A 120 -18.57 -16.18 2.10
CA ALA A 120 -18.41 -17.59 2.40
C ALA A 120 -17.19 -17.89 3.27
N GLY A 121 -16.24 -16.95 3.37
CA GLY A 121 -15.10 -17.04 4.28
C GLY A 121 -13.93 -16.17 3.83
N GLU A 122 -12.91 -16.12 4.69
CA GLU A 122 -11.70 -15.36 4.46
C GLU A 122 -10.92 -15.85 3.22
N ARG A 123 -10.32 -14.91 2.48
CA ARG A 123 -9.44 -15.17 1.34
C ARG A 123 -8.16 -14.40 1.51
N THR A 124 -7.04 -15.05 1.22
CA THR A 124 -5.70 -14.47 1.33
C THR A 124 -5.02 -14.53 -0.03
N ALA A 125 -4.46 -13.40 -0.44
CA ALA A 125 -3.55 -13.27 -1.56
C ALA A 125 -2.14 -12.94 -1.06
N GLU A 126 -1.15 -13.51 -1.72
CA GLU A 126 0.26 -13.25 -1.42
C GLU A 126 0.77 -12.04 -2.20
N VAL A 127 1.42 -11.11 -1.51
CA VAL A 127 2.04 -9.91 -2.08
C VAL A 127 3.56 -10.16 -2.09
N ASN A 128 4.04 -10.73 -3.19
CA ASN A 128 5.44 -11.12 -3.35
C ASN A 128 6.13 -10.24 -4.40
N VAL A 129 7.09 -9.43 -3.96
CA VAL A 129 7.97 -8.68 -4.85
C VAL A 129 9.36 -9.30 -4.76
N PRO A 130 9.84 -9.98 -5.82
CA PRO A 130 11.16 -10.56 -5.81
C PRO A 130 12.21 -9.45 -5.69
N GLY A 131 13.31 -9.75 -5.00
CA GLY A 131 14.46 -8.86 -5.00
C GLY A 131 15.10 -8.80 -6.39
N ASP A 132 15.69 -7.67 -6.71
CA ASP A 132 16.43 -7.47 -7.96
C ASP A 132 17.73 -6.71 -7.69
N ARG A 133 18.71 -6.92 -8.56
CA ARG A 133 19.99 -6.21 -8.53
C ARG A 133 20.37 -5.79 -9.93
N PHE A 134 20.54 -4.50 -10.10
CA PHE A 134 20.97 -3.85 -11.33
C PHE A 134 22.41 -3.35 -11.17
N THR A 135 23.20 -3.44 -12.23
CA THR A 135 24.58 -2.93 -12.24
C THR A 135 24.88 -2.27 -13.57
N GLU A 136 25.20 -0.98 -13.52
CA GLU A 136 25.58 -0.18 -14.68
C GLU A 136 27.03 0.25 -14.56
N ARG A 137 27.82 0.10 -15.64
CA ARG A 137 29.24 0.48 -15.63
C ARG A 137 29.38 1.97 -15.91
N ILE A 138 30.14 2.67 -15.09
CA ILE A 138 30.58 4.05 -15.33
C ILE A 138 31.81 3.99 -16.21
N ARG A 139 31.72 4.59 -17.39
CA ARG A 139 32.82 4.66 -18.36
C ARG A 139 33.44 6.05 -18.35
N GLY A 140 34.75 6.07 -18.23
CA GLY A 140 35.57 7.26 -18.40
C GLY A 140 35.79 7.64 -19.85
N PRO A 141 36.49 8.77 -20.08
CA PRO A 141 37.01 9.13 -21.38
C PRO A 141 37.78 7.93 -21.98
N HIS A 142 37.58 7.66 -23.27
CA HIS A 142 38.17 6.52 -23.98
C HIS A 142 37.63 5.13 -23.59
N GLY A 143 36.53 5.04 -22.84
CA GLY A 143 35.83 3.78 -22.57
C GLY A 143 36.45 2.91 -21.47
N ALA A 144 37.43 3.44 -20.74
CA ALA A 144 37.96 2.82 -19.53
C ALA A 144 36.86 2.70 -18.45
N SER A 145 36.82 1.61 -17.70
CA SER A 145 35.87 1.46 -16.59
C SER A 145 36.35 2.29 -15.41
N GLU A 146 35.60 3.32 -15.03
CA GLU A 146 35.91 4.17 -13.86
C GLU A 146 35.14 3.73 -12.60
N GLY A 147 34.08 2.93 -12.77
CA GLY A 147 33.30 2.39 -11.67
C GLY A 147 32.04 1.68 -12.12
N ARG A 148 31.12 1.49 -11.18
CA ARG A 148 29.78 0.95 -11.43
C ARG A 148 28.77 1.55 -10.45
N VAL A 149 27.55 1.74 -10.93
CA VAL A 149 26.37 1.97 -10.10
C VAL A 149 25.74 0.61 -9.85
N ILE A 150 25.54 0.25 -8.58
CA ILE A 150 24.77 -0.92 -8.19
C ILE A 150 23.49 -0.42 -7.56
N CYS A 151 22.36 -0.95 -8.00
CA CYS A 151 21.10 -0.71 -7.34
C CYS A 151 20.41 -2.02 -7.00
N GLU A 152 19.76 -2.10 -5.84
CA GLU A 152 19.17 -3.33 -5.33
C GLU A 152 17.83 -3.05 -4.65
N HIS A 153 16.86 -3.93 -4.93
CA HIS A 153 15.68 -4.14 -4.10
C HIS A 153 15.86 -5.43 -3.32
N LEU A 154 15.62 -5.38 -2.01
CA LEU A 154 15.49 -6.59 -1.21
C LEU A 154 14.11 -7.24 -1.45
N PRO A 155 13.99 -8.58 -1.34
CA PRO A 155 12.71 -9.25 -1.51
C PRO A 155 11.73 -8.84 -0.41
N LEU A 156 10.51 -8.50 -0.84
CA LEU A 156 9.42 -8.07 0.01
C LEU A 156 8.29 -9.11 -0.08
N ASN A 157 7.79 -9.53 1.09
CA ASN A 157 6.74 -10.52 1.21
C ASN A 157 5.69 -9.96 2.16
N ALA A 158 4.44 -10.00 1.74
CA ALA A 158 3.29 -9.58 2.51
C ALA A 158 2.07 -10.41 2.15
N THR A 159 1.00 -10.26 2.91
CA THR A 159 -0.29 -10.90 2.64
C THR A 159 -1.39 -9.84 2.65
N LEU A 160 -2.38 -10.04 1.77
CA LEU A 160 -3.61 -9.26 1.73
C LEU A 160 -4.76 -10.24 1.98
N THR A 161 -5.43 -10.08 3.11
CA THR A 161 -6.47 -10.99 3.58
C THR A 161 -7.80 -10.25 3.66
N ALA A 162 -8.81 -10.74 2.94
CA ALA A 162 -10.12 -10.13 2.84
C ALA A 162 -11.22 -11.08 3.31
N SER A 163 -12.24 -10.53 3.97
CA SER A 163 -13.45 -11.25 4.39
C SER A 163 -14.63 -10.29 4.40
N ALA A 164 -15.85 -10.82 4.33
CA ALA A 164 -17.05 -10.02 4.44
C ALA A 164 -18.07 -10.66 5.37
N GLU A 165 -18.84 -9.84 6.08
CA GLU A 165 -19.96 -10.30 6.91
C GLU A 165 -21.24 -9.50 6.62
N ARG A 166 -22.39 -10.18 6.63
CA ARG A 166 -23.68 -9.51 6.58
C ARG A 166 -24.03 -9.01 7.97
N LEU A 167 -24.37 -7.73 8.06
CA LEU A 167 -24.80 -7.12 9.30
C LEU A 167 -26.32 -7.20 9.42
N ALA A 168 -26.79 -7.48 10.63
CA ALA A 168 -28.23 -7.58 10.91
C ALA A 168 -28.89 -6.20 10.73
N GLY A 169 -29.94 -6.12 9.92
CA GLY A 169 -30.69 -4.88 9.74
C GLY A 169 -31.47 -4.86 8.43
N PRO A 170 -32.41 -3.90 8.29
CA PRO A 170 -33.31 -3.86 7.13
C PRO A 170 -32.63 -3.40 5.84
N TYR A 171 -31.46 -2.77 5.93
CA TYR A 171 -30.76 -2.16 4.78
C TYR A 171 -29.75 -3.10 4.10
N GLY A 172 -29.60 -4.34 4.59
CA GLY A 172 -28.73 -5.34 3.95
C GLY A 172 -27.26 -4.95 3.90
N LEU A 173 -26.77 -4.32 4.97
CA LEU A 173 -25.39 -3.82 5.06
C LEU A 173 -24.39 -4.98 5.13
N ILE A 174 -23.24 -4.80 4.48
CA ILE A 174 -22.14 -5.75 4.49
C ILE A 174 -20.91 -5.03 5.02
N ARG A 175 -20.23 -5.62 6.01
CA ARG A 175 -18.90 -5.16 6.41
C ARG A 175 -17.87 -5.93 5.60
N LEU A 176 -17.05 -5.21 4.86
CA LEU A 176 -15.84 -5.73 4.25
C LEU A 176 -14.68 -5.46 5.21
N ARG A 177 -13.85 -6.47 5.44
CA ARG A 177 -12.65 -6.40 6.26
C ARG A 177 -11.45 -6.80 5.42
N VAL A 178 -10.44 -5.95 5.36
CA VAL A 178 -9.18 -6.18 4.63
C VAL A 178 -8.00 -5.94 5.55
N LEU A 179 -7.09 -6.89 5.60
CA LEU A 179 -5.93 -6.93 6.46
C LEU A 179 -4.68 -7.10 5.62
N VAL A 180 -3.77 -6.13 5.70
CA VAL A 180 -2.48 -6.18 5.03
C VAL A 180 -1.43 -6.48 6.09
N ARG A 181 -0.56 -7.48 5.86
CA ARG A 181 0.55 -7.80 6.77
C ARG A 181 1.85 -7.93 6.02
N ASN A 182 2.90 -7.30 6.51
CA ASN A 182 4.26 -7.65 6.16
C ASN A 182 4.60 -9.01 6.80
N THR A 183 5.10 -9.94 5.99
CA THR A 183 5.45 -11.31 6.41
C THR A 183 6.93 -11.61 6.26
N ALA A 184 7.75 -10.60 5.93
CA ALA A 184 9.18 -10.75 5.74
C ALA A 184 9.88 -11.27 7.00
N LEU A 185 10.49 -12.45 6.90
CA LEU A 185 11.27 -13.02 8.00
C LEU A 185 12.66 -12.39 8.06
N LEU A 186 12.95 -11.64 9.12
CA LEU A 186 14.28 -11.13 9.39
C LEU A 186 15.11 -12.19 10.14
N VAL A 187 16.24 -12.59 9.57
CA VAL A 187 17.14 -13.61 10.16
C VAL A 187 18.38 -12.92 10.70
N GLY A 188 18.67 -13.14 11.99
CA GLY A 188 19.81 -12.54 12.67
C GLY A 188 19.43 -12.02 14.05
N ARG A 189 20.40 -11.94 14.97
CA ARG A 189 20.17 -11.46 16.34
C ARG A 189 20.04 -9.94 16.42
N GLU A 190 20.75 -9.24 15.53
CA GLU A 190 20.70 -7.79 15.36
C GLU A 190 20.55 -7.53 13.86
N VAL A 191 19.37 -7.06 13.47
CA VAL A 191 19.05 -6.78 12.07
C VAL A 191 19.13 -5.26 11.88
N PRO A 192 20.01 -4.74 11.02
CA PRO A 192 20.14 -3.30 10.78
C PRO A 192 18.81 -2.70 10.34
N ALA A 193 18.45 -1.52 10.89
CA ALA A 193 17.20 -0.82 10.58
C ALA A 193 17.01 -0.68 9.06
N GLU A 194 18.08 -0.35 8.37
CA GLU A 194 18.02 -0.10 6.94
C GLU A 194 17.75 -1.40 6.13
N TYR A 195 18.25 -2.55 6.59
CA TYR A 195 17.94 -3.85 5.98
C TYR A 195 16.46 -4.21 6.11
N ALA A 196 15.84 -3.93 7.27
CA ALA A 196 14.40 -4.16 7.42
C ALA A 196 13.58 -3.19 6.59
N LEU A 197 13.99 -1.92 6.53
CA LEU A 197 13.34 -0.90 5.72
C LEU A 197 13.33 -1.26 4.23
N GLY A 198 14.38 -1.93 3.74
CA GLY A 198 14.44 -2.51 2.39
C GLY A 198 13.37 -3.58 2.09
N ARG A 199 12.74 -4.12 3.13
CA ARG A 199 11.71 -5.17 3.07
C ARG A 199 10.37 -4.70 3.64
N SER A 200 10.23 -3.40 3.88
CA SER A 200 9.00 -2.75 4.35
C SER A 200 8.15 -2.24 3.19
N LEU A 201 6.83 -2.18 3.39
CA LEU A 201 5.94 -1.47 2.48
C LEU A 201 5.85 -0.03 2.98
N LEU A 202 6.47 0.92 2.28
CA LEU A 202 6.51 2.32 2.72
C LEU A 202 5.26 3.06 2.22
N SER A 203 4.63 3.85 3.09
CA SER A 203 3.39 4.59 2.76
C SER A 203 2.31 3.70 2.13
N ALA A 204 2.14 2.50 2.70
CA ALA A 204 1.17 1.53 2.21
C ALA A 204 -0.25 2.05 2.40
N HIS A 205 -1.06 1.93 1.34
CA HIS A 205 -2.46 2.30 1.34
C HIS A 205 -3.24 1.39 0.40
N LEU A 206 -4.54 1.28 0.64
CA LEU A 206 -5.41 0.34 -0.07
C LEU A 206 -6.52 1.09 -0.79
N ILE A 207 -6.65 0.90 -2.09
CA ILE A 207 -7.83 1.31 -2.85
C ILE A 207 -8.78 0.13 -2.90
N VAL A 208 -10.02 0.35 -2.45
CA VAL A 208 -11.11 -0.63 -2.47
C VAL A 208 -12.19 -0.11 -3.41
N GLU A 209 -12.47 -0.86 -4.46
CA GLU A 209 -13.49 -0.51 -5.44
C GLU A 209 -14.57 -1.57 -5.51
N THR A 210 -15.79 -1.17 -5.85
CA THR A 210 -16.90 -2.08 -6.10
C THR A 210 -17.55 -1.78 -7.45
N GLY A 211 -17.79 -2.83 -8.24
CA GLY A 211 -18.45 -2.67 -9.54
C GLY A 211 -19.96 -2.37 -9.44
N CYS A 212 -20.58 -2.64 -8.30
CA CYS A 212 -21.96 -2.28 -8.02
C CYS A 212 -22.23 -2.12 -6.52
N GLY A 213 -23.31 -1.42 -6.18
CA GLY A 213 -23.61 -1.04 -4.81
C GLY A 213 -22.94 0.29 -4.45
N GLY A 214 -22.76 0.54 -3.15
CA GLY A 214 -22.05 1.72 -2.70
C GLY A 214 -21.49 1.57 -1.30
N PHE A 215 -20.31 2.13 -1.07
CA PHE A 215 -19.72 2.28 0.25
C PHE A 215 -20.49 3.32 1.06
N VAL A 216 -20.66 3.07 2.34
CA VAL A 216 -21.22 4.04 3.29
C VAL A 216 -20.07 4.85 3.87
N SER A 217 -20.23 6.17 3.92
CA SER A 217 -19.30 7.05 4.63
C SER A 217 -19.17 6.60 6.08
N LEU A 218 -17.94 6.45 6.57
CA LEU A 218 -17.69 6.20 7.99
C LEU A 218 -17.59 7.49 8.80
N ALA A 219 -17.22 8.60 8.14
CA ALA A 219 -17.08 9.92 8.76
C ALA A 219 -18.44 10.62 8.92
N ASP A 220 -19.32 10.52 7.92
CA ASP A 220 -20.67 11.07 7.92
C ASP A 220 -21.69 9.99 7.51
N PRO A 221 -21.87 8.94 8.34
CA PRO A 221 -22.81 7.87 8.02
C PRO A 221 -24.25 8.37 8.12
N PRO A 222 -25.15 7.92 7.22
CA PRO A 222 -26.57 8.15 7.41
C PRO A 222 -27.03 7.54 8.76
N GLU A 223 -28.08 8.11 9.36
CA GLU A 223 -28.52 7.79 10.73
C GLU A 223 -28.65 6.28 11.00
N TRP A 224 -29.21 5.55 10.04
CA TRP A 224 -29.42 4.10 10.14
C TRP A 224 -28.11 3.29 10.11
N ALA A 225 -27.04 3.82 9.52
CA ALA A 225 -25.74 3.18 9.42
C ALA A 225 -24.78 3.56 10.56
N GLY A 226 -25.07 4.65 11.29
CA GLY A 226 -24.22 5.19 12.35
C GLY A 226 -23.72 4.16 13.37
N PRO A 227 -24.55 3.27 13.92
CA PRO A 227 -24.09 2.22 14.83
C PRO A 227 -23.08 1.25 14.20
N PHE A 228 -23.27 0.90 12.92
CA PHE A 228 -22.36 -0.01 12.22
C PHE A 228 -21.04 0.66 11.85
N ALA A 229 -21.09 1.95 11.47
CA ALA A 229 -19.91 2.76 11.17
C ALA A 229 -19.02 2.90 12.41
N ARG A 230 -19.59 3.24 13.57
CA ARG A 230 -18.86 3.29 14.86
C ARG A 230 -18.29 1.95 15.32
N ALA A 231 -18.88 0.84 14.85
CA ALA A 231 -18.41 -0.49 15.18
C ALA A 231 -17.30 -0.99 14.23
N CYS A 232 -17.01 -0.27 13.14
CA CYS A 232 -15.90 -0.61 12.26
C CYS A 232 -14.57 -0.30 12.95
N ARG A 233 -13.61 -1.20 12.80
CA ARG A 233 -12.25 -1.07 13.32
C ARG A 233 -11.29 -0.80 12.18
N ASN A 234 -10.69 0.38 12.22
CA ASN A 234 -9.63 0.77 11.30
C ASN A 234 -8.38 1.03 12.12
N GLU A 235 -7.33 0.25 11.87
CA GLU A 235 -6.08 0.30 12.64
C GLU A 235 -4.95 0.66 11.68
N HIS A 236 -4.22 1.72 12.02
CA HIS A 236 -3.17 2.33 11.18
C HIS A 236 -3.68 2.79 9.81
N THR A 237 -4.97 3.11 9.71
CA THR A 237 -5.61 3.56 8.47
C THR A 237 -6.92 4.31 8.71
N TRP A 238 -7.28 5.17 7.76
CA TRP A 238 -8.48 5.99 7.70
C TRP A 238 -9.12 5.84 6.32
N PRO A 239 -10.20 5.04 6.22
CA PRO A 239 -10.94 4.88 4.97
C PRO A 239 -11.77 6.12 4.66
N ALA A 240 -11.58 6.68 3.47
CA ALA A 240 -12.36 7.79 2.95
C ALA A 240 -12.95 7.44 1.58
N LEU A 241 -14.17 7.91 1.28
CA LEU A 241 -14.74 7.84 -0.06
C LEU A 241 -13.94 8.71 -1.01
N VAL A 242 -13.69 8.22 -2.22
CA VAL A 242 -12.96 8.99 -3.24
C VAL A 242 -13.68 8.92 -4.59
N GLY A 243 -13.58 10.01 -5.35
CA GLY A 243 -14.31 10.23 -6.59
C GLY A 243 -15.04 11.57 -6.52
N GLU A 244 -15.83 11.88 -7.56
CA GLU A 244 -16.68 13.07 -7.55
C GLU A 244 -17.71 12.99 -6.40
N PRO A 245 -18.09 14.12 -5.77
CA PRO A 245 -19.09 14.11 -4.71
C PRO A 245 -20.36 13.36 -5.10
N GLY A 246 -20.76 12.38 -4.28
CA GLY A 246 -21.91 11.52 -4.52
C GLY A 246 -21.57 10.17 -5.17
N HIS A 247 -20.35 9.99 -5.68
CA HIS A 247 -19.83 8.67 -6.04
C HIS A 247 -19.51 7.87 -4.77
N ARG A 248 -19.85 6.58 -4.78
CA ARG A 248 -19.71 5.72 -3.59
C ARG A 248 -19.12 4.37 -3.96
N ASP A 249 -18.46 4.27 -5.10
CA ASP A 249 -17.91 3.04 -5.66
C ASP A 249 -16.44 2.81 -5.30
N VAL A 250 -15.77 3.81 -4.70
CA VAL A 250 -14.36 3.72 -4.31
C VAL A 250 -14.11 4.25 -2.90
N VAL A 251 -13.32 3.50 -2.13
CA VAL A 251 -12.75 3.89 -0.85
C VAL A 251 -11.23 3.86 -0.95
N LEU A 252 -10.57 4.92 -0.47
CA LEU A 252 -9.14 4.94 -0.20
C LEU A 252 -8.92 4.74 1.29
N SER A 253 -8.37 3.59 1.67
CA SER A 253 -7.83 3.31 2.98
C SER A 253 -6.43 3.91 3.08
N SER A 254 -6.38 5.10 3.68
CA SER A 254 -5.19 5.95 3.73
C SER A 254 -4.48 5.79 5.08
N PRO A 255 -3.14 5.84 5.15
CA PRO A 255 -2.39 5.88 6.40
C PRO A 255 -2.39 7.26 7.07
N VAL A 256 -3.14 8.21 6.51
CA VAL A 256 -3.33 9.55 7.03
C VAL A 256 -4.79 9.95 6.90
N VAL A 257 -5.26 10.81 7.79
CA VAL A 257 -6.65 11.21 7.84
C VAL A 257 -7.03 12.02 6.60
N LEU A 258 -8.12 11.62 5.94
CA LEU A 258 -8.68 12.31 4.78
C LEU A 258 -10.19 12.50 4.98
N PRO A 259 -10.77 13.63 4.56
CA PRO A 259 -12.21 13.75 4.42
C PRO A 259 -12.70 12.88 3.25
N ASP A 260 -13.99 12.54 3.26
CA ASP A 260 -14.63 11.97 2.08
C ASP A 260 -14.62 12.99 0.93
N HIS A 261 -14.39 12.49 -0.29
CA HIS A 261 -14.31 13.28 -1.51
C HIS A 261 -13.29 14.43 -1.40
N PRO A 262 -12.00 14.15 -1.10
CA PRO A 262 -11.01 15.20 -0.97
C PRO A 262 -10.82 15.92 -2.31
N ASP A 263 -11.13 17.21 -2.34
CA ASP A 263 -11.01 18.06 -3.55
C ASP A 263 -9.54 18.31 -3.93
N ASP A 264 -8.63 18.26 -2.94
CA ASP A 264 -7.19 18.36 -3.13
C ASP A 264 -6.45 17.22 -2.41
N PRO A 265 -5.58 16.48 -3.10
CA PRO A 265 -4.64 15.55 -2.48
C PRO A 265 -3.83 16.07 -1.27
N ALA A 266 -3.64 17.39 -1.15
CA ALA A 266 -2.92 18.01 -0.05
C ALA A 266 -3.72 18.15 1.26
N GLN A 267 -5.01 17.78 1.28
CA GLN A 267 -5.88 17.86 2.47
C GLN A 267 -5.64 16.75 3.50
N ALA A 268 -4.60 15.94 3.31
CA ALA A 268 -4.19 14.94 4.27
C ALA A 268 -3.78 15.61 5.60
N GLY A 269 -4.48 15.29 6.68
CA GLY A 269 -4.23 15.80 8.02
C GLY A 269 -3.45 14.82 8.90
N ASP A 270 -3.19 15.23 10.13
CA ASP A 270 -2.62 14.39 11.20
C ASP A 270 -3.75 13.90 12.13
N GLU A 271 -3.52 12.81 12.88
CA GLU A 271 -4.53 12.12 13.72
C GLU A 271 -5.37 13.03 14.64
N GLU A 272 -4.80 14.15 15.13
CA GLU A 272 -5.46 15.06 16.09
C GLU A 272 -6.65 15.85 15.54
N ALA A 273 -6.91 15.82 14.23
CA ALA A 273 -7.96 16.65 13.63
C ALA A 273 -9.40 16.09 13.72
N ILE A 274 -9.58 14.81 14.08
CA ILE A 274 -10.90 14.15 14.07
C ILE A 274 -11.07 13.24 15.30
N ALA A 275 -10.99 13.83 16.49
CA ALA A 275 -11.38 13.20 17.76
C ALA A 275 -12.81 13.62 18.18
#